data_AF-A0A259MEC9-F1
#
_entry.id   AF-A0A259MEC9-F1
#
_cell.length_a   1.000
_cell.length_b   1.000
_cell.length_c   1.000
_cell.angle_alpha   90.00
_cell.angle_beta   90.00
_cell.angle_gamma   90.00
#
_symmetry.space_group_name_H-M   'P 1'
#
loop_
_entity.id
_entity.type
_entity.pdbx_description
1 polymer ?
#
loop_
_entity_poly.entity_id
_entity_poly.type
_entity_poly.pdbx_seq_one_letter_code
_entity_poly.pdbx_strand_id
1 'polypeptide(L)'
;MAIHLVGETIDAKRAHQRAQAGELAQLVRGVYVDHDGDAEASILGHAVRIAHYLYPNAYLSSASAALLAPTPDGRLFISGRRNQRTRLRTLEIVQNQAPAHPSTAIAVIGDDLGELRVAASSPRQRFLEAFRLRSEHASAVTVEMRAQMAARLVEEHGTSRAAADAVWALARENEWYREGEGAERFLLAQPGTAKVPVNKAALDLLVAWHGEPLGRLIHDGFEWRWKAQRRVGPALVRETTPGKLPAFIESLLPEGWLAQVLHERDEREALRRGRRYMSNIVIVEDRDELAALPADVLTTTLASYLNAGRFTGAYAGPARGEIEETFEQNLARIFARAETPRLSGVQIKAPMSLTSDGALVPAIDQPFTHILKPAGTAGFEMLPIVEWLCLELGRAAGFEVPDAALIEMPDGMSPALVVERFDIRRGPQDDRRLAMEDFCSILDLPASAKYDGTIERMARGLRPLSTDPTADIDTLFRRAVFAWLIADGDMHLKNLAMLKTAEAEAKAFTTVRFAPLYDAVTTRVFPGLGGDRMALKLNGKDDRLTRQDFLTLARTIGLTVGDAEAAIVEIAGRLAERAATLSLPAFAAEPEAARTMHDKVIALVGDRCAVFAGNAEATNSPGKNK
;
A
#
# COMPACT_ATOMS: atom_id res chain seq x y z
N MET A 1 18.99 -27.28 -0.37
CA MET A 1 19.10 -26.34 0.78
C MET A 1 20.39 -26.68 1.46
N ALA A 2 21.41 -25.82 1.35
CA ALA A 2 22.76 -26.23 1.77
C ALA A 2 22.93 -26.29 3.30
N ILE A 3 22.11 -25.58 4.09
CA ILE A 3 22.14 -25.57 5.56
C ILE A 3 20.83 -26.11 6.13
N HIS A 4 20.94 -26.95 7.16
CA HIS A 4 19.80 -27.54 7.86
C HIS A 4 19.85 -27.26 9.37
N LEU A 5 18.76 -26.72 9.90
CA LEU A 5 18.59 -26.35 11.30
C LEU A 5 17.51 -27.22 11.93
N VAL A 6 17.88 -27.96 12.97
CA VAL A 6 16.95 -28.90 13.61
C VAL A 6 15.83 -28.13 14.30
N GLY A 7 14.59 -28.44 13.92
CA GLY A 7 13.39 -27.77 14.41
C GLY A 7 12.93 -26.58 13.54
N GLU A 8 13.75 -26.11 12.60
CA GLU A 8 13.35 -25.09 11.61
C GLU A 8 13.20 -25.67 10.22
N THR A 9 14.24 -26.33 9.69
CA THR A 9 14.25 -26.85 8.31
C THR A 9 14.34 -28.38 8.21
N ILE A 10 14.68 -29.05 9.31
CA ILE A 10 14.71 -30.52 9.39
C ILE A 10 14.32 -31.00 10.79
N ASP A 11 13.67 -32.16 10.93
CA ASP A 11 13.44 -32.77 12.23
C ASP A 11 14.67 -33.55 12.74
N ALA A 12 14.78 -33.71 14.06
CA ALA A 12 15.95 -34.31 14.70
C ALA A 12 16.21 -35.77 14.27
N LYS A 13 15.14 -36.54 13.99
CA LYS A 13 15.26 -37.95 13.60
C LYS A 13 15.79 -38.06 12.17
N ARG A 14 15.24 -37.28 11.24
CA ARG A 14 15.74 -37.21 9.85
C ARG A 14 17.16 -36.65 9.77
N ALA A 15 17.49 -35.63 10.55
CA ALA A 15 18.84 -35.08 10.59
C ALA A 15 19.87 -36.14 11.02
N HIS A 16 19.56 -36.92 12.06
CA HIS A 16 20.44 -38.00 12.53
C HIS A 16 20.59 -39.12 11.49
N GLN A 17 19.49 -39.54 10.86
CA GLN A 17 19.50 -40.58 9.83
C GLN A 17 20.32 -40.16 8.60
N ARG A 18 20.13 -38.94 8.08
CA ARG A 18 20.86 -38.42 6.92
C ARG A 18 22.33 -38.16 7.22
N ALA A 19 22.66 -37.76 8.45
CA ALA A 19 24.05 -37.64 8.88
C ALA A 19 24.74 -39.01 8.98
N GLN A 20 24.06 -40.06 9.47
CA GLN A 20 24.60 -41.43 9.49
C GLN A 20 24.79 -42.01 8.08
N ALA A 21 23.93 -41.62 7.14
CA ALA A 21 24.04 -41.99 5.73
C ALA A 21 25.16 -41.23 4.97
N GLY A 22 25.82 -40.26 5.62
CA GLY A 22 26.88 -39.44 5.02
C GLY A 22 26.38 -38.29 4.13
N GLU A 23 25.08 -38.07 4.04
CA GLU A 23 24.49 -36.99 3.22
C GLU A 23 24.63 -35.60 3.85
N LEU A 24 24.71 -35.54 5.19
CA LEU A 24 24.84 -34.31 5.96
C LEU A 24 26.08 -34.35 6.84
N ALA A 25 26.84 -33.26 6.86
CA ALA A 25 27.92 -33.04 7.81
C ALA A 25 27.42 -32.19 8.99
N GLN A 26 27.60 -32.68 10.22
CA GLN A 26 27.26 -31.91 11.42
C GLN A 26 28.31 -30.82 11.69
N LEU A 27 27.86 -29.57 11.82
CA LEU A 27 28.73 -28.44 12.18
C LEU A 27 28.78 -28.24 13.69
N VAL A 28 27.62 -28.21 14.32
CA VAL A 28 27.42 -28.15 15.77
C VAL A 28 26.09 -28.83 16.11
N ARG A 29 25.80 -29.05 17.39
CA ARG A 29 24.51 -29.62 17.80
C ARG A 29 23.35 -28.81 17.22
N GLY A 30 22.53 -29.46 16.38
CA GLY A 30 21.35 -28.87 15.74
C GLY A 30 21.60 -28.16 14.41
N VAL A 31 22.84 -28.05 13.93
CA VAL A 31 23.19 -27.38 12.67
C VAL A 31 23.99 -28.31 11.76
N TYR A 32 23.50 -28.52 10.54
CA TYR A 32 24.06 -29.42 9.55
C TYR A 32 24.24 -28.70 8.21
N VAL A 33 25.16 -29.19 7.38
CA VAL A 33 25.39 -28.74 6.00
C VAL A 33 25.36 -29.95 5.06
N ASP A 34 24.89 -29.78 3.83
CA ASP A 34 24.96 -30.82 2.80
C ASP A 34 26.43 -31.24 2.56
N HIS A 35 26.68 -32.55 2.40
CA HIS A 35 28.03 -33.08 2.21
C HIS A 35 28.65 -32.74 0.85
N ASP A 36 27.84 -32.76 -0.22
CA ASP A 36 28.29 -32.63 -1.61
C ASP A 36 28.29 -31.18 -2.15
N GLY A 37 28.11 -30.19 -1.27
CA GLY A 37 28.06 -28.76 -1.62
C GLY A 37 29.27 -27.95 -1.14
N ASP A 38 29.36 -26.68 -1.56
CA ASP A 38 30.34 -25.74 -1.00
C ASP A 38 29.93 -25.36 0.43
N ALA A 39 30.43 -26.14 1.39
CA ALA A 39 30.11 -25.95 2.80
C ALA A 39 30.57 -24.60 3.34
N GLU A 40 31.66 -24.02 2.83
CA GLU A 40 32.19 -22.75 3.33
C GLU A 40 31.34 -21.58 2.87
N ALA A 41 30.99 -21.52 1.58
CA ALA A 41 30.08 -20.53 1.04
C ALA A 41 28.70 -20.63 1.72
N SER A 42 28.22 -21.85 1.94
CA SER A 42 26.93 -22.10 2.60
C SER A 42 26.91 -21.62 4.05
N ILE A 43 27.98 -21.85 4.80
CA ILE A 43 28.09 -21.39 6.19
C ILE A 43 28.14 -19.87 6.26
N LEU A 44 28.92 -19.21 5.41
CA LEU A 44 29.03 -17.74 5.41
C LEU A 44 27.74 -17.08 4.94
N GLY A 45 27.09 -17.63 3.90
CA GLY A 45 25.81 -17.14 3.37
C GLY A 45 24.66 -17.22 4.39
N HIS A 46 24.72 -18.16 5.33
CA HIS A 46 23.70 -18.34 6.37
C HIS A 46 24.21 -17.97 7.78
N ALA A 47 25.33 -17.26 7.87
CA ALA A 47 26.03 -17.02 9.13
C ALA A 47 25.15 -16.36 10.19
N VAL A 48 24.34 -15.37 9.80
CA VAL A 48 23.44 -14.69 10.74
C VAL A 48 22.31 -15.60 11.19
N ARG A 49 21.73 -16.40 10.29
CA ARG A 49 20.70 -17.38 10.65
C ARG A 49 21.23 -18.41 11.63
N ILE A 50 22.41 -18.96 11.34
CA ILE A 50 23.10 -19.90 12.23
C ILE A 50 23.32 -19.26 13.61
N ALA A 51 23.78 -18.01 13.65
CA ALA A 51 23.97 -17.31 14.91
C ALA A 51 22.64 -17.04 15.64
N HIS A 52 21.57 -16.67 14.93
CA HIS A 52 20.25 -16.46 15.54
C HIS A 52 19.70 -17.75 16.15
N TYR A 53 19.86 -18.87 15.45
CA TYR A 53 19.47 -20.20 15.94
C TYR A 53 20.25 -20.62 17.20
N LEU A 54 21.57 -20.42 17.20
CA LEU A 54 22.42 -20.78 18.34
C LEU A 54 22.28 -19.79 19.52
N TYR A 55 21.91 -18.54 19.23
CA TYR A 55 21.89 -17.42 20.17
C TYR A 55 20.59 -16.61 20.07
N PRO A 56 19.41 -17.20 20.38
CA PRO A 56 18.12 -16.56 20.15
C PRO A 56 17.88 -15.28 20.96
N ASN A 57 18.65 -15.09 22.05
CA ASN A 57 18.58 -13.90 22.92
C ASN A 57 19.73 -12.91 22.67
N ALA A 58 20.53 -13.10 21.63
CA ALA A 58 21.59 -12.17 21.24
C ALA A 58 21.12 -11.28 20.08
N TYR A 59 21.79 -10.15 19.91
CA TYR A 59 21.57 -9.23 18.80
C TYR A 59 22.86 -9.01 18.02
N LEU A 60 22.76 -8.68 16.74
CA LEU A 60 23.92 -8.29 15.93
C LEU A 60 24.54 -7.01 16.48
N SER A 61 25.86 -7.01 16.63
CA SER A 61 26.59 -5.85 17.17
C SER A 61 27.79 -5.50 16.29
N SER A 62 28.39 -4.33 16.57
CA SER A 62 29.61 -3.88 15.92
C SER A 62 29.52 -3.83 14.37
N ALA A 63 30.62 -4.15 13.68
CA ALA A 63 30.72 -4.26 12.23
C ALA A 63 29.63 -5.15 11.63
N SER A 64 29.24 -6.25 12.29
CA SER A 64 28.18 -7.14 11.79
C SER A 64 26.78 -6.53 11.89
N ALA A 65 26.53 -5.60 12.81
CA ALA A 65 25.29 -4.81 12.83
C ALA A 65 25.24 -3.77 11.70
N ALA A 66 26.40 -3.31 11.23
CA ALA A 66 26.49 -2.37 10.11
C ALA A 66 26.41 -3.10 8.76
N LEU A 67 27.04 -4.27 8.66
CA LEU A 67 27.08 -5.10 7.45
C LEU A 67 25.84 -5.99 7.29
N LEU A 68 25.14 -6.28 8.40
CA LEU A 68 24.11 -7.31 8.50
C LEU A 68 24.59 -8.68 8.01
N ALA A 69 25.89 -8.92 8.18
CA ALA A 69 26.64 -10.05 7.65
C ALA A 69 27.91 -10.26 8.50
N PRO A 70 28.59 -11.42 8.37
CA PRO A 70 29.95 -11.55 8.85
C PRO A 70 30.87 -10.53 8.15
N THR A 71 31.95 -10.18 8.83
CA THR A 71 33.06 -9.42 8.26
C THR A 71 33.76 -10.21 7.14
N PRO A 72 34.50 -9.55 6.22
CA PRO A 72 35.15 -10.23 5.09
C PRO A 72 36.12 -11.35 5.49
N ASP A 73 36.69 -11.29 6.70
CA ASP A 73 37.55 -12.32 7.28
C ASP A 73 36.78 -13.41 8.06
N GLY A 74 35.44 -13.45 7.93
CA GLY A 74 34.60 -14.52 8.44
C GLY A 74 34.14 -14.36 9.89
N ARG A 75 34.37 -13.21 10.55
CA ARG A 75 33.90 -12.98 11.93
C ARG A 75 32.51 -12.39 11.97
N LEU A 76 31.61 -12.98 12.75
CA LEU A 76 30.28 -12.44 13.01
C LEU A 76 30.18 -11.97 14.47
N PHE A 77 29.88 -10.69 14.66
CA PHE A 77 29.80 -10.07 15.98
C PHE A 77 28.36 -10.01 16.48
N ILE A 78 28.14 -10.56 17.68
CA ILE A 78 26.87 -10.51 18.39
C ILE A 78 27.09 -10.08 19.84
N SER A 79 26.06 -9.51 20.45
CA SER A 79 26.05 -9.14 21.86
C SER A 79 24.91 -9.87 22.58
N GLY A 80 25.19 -10.42 23.77
CA GLY A 80 24.20 -11.14 24.57
C GLY A 80 24.64 -11.30 26.03
N ARG A 81 24.20 -12.38 26.70
CA ARG A 81 24.40 -12.51 28.17
C ARG A 81 25.81 -12.93 28.58
N ARG A 82 26.63 -13.46 27.67
CA ARG A 82 27.92 -14.09 27.98
C ARG A 82 28.98 -13.63 26.98
N ASN A 83 30.24 -13.71 27.40
CA ASN A 83 31.38 -13.65 26.50
C ASN A 83 31.71 -15.07 26.05
N GLN A 84 31.59 -15.36 24.75
CA GLN A 84 31.93 -16.67 24.21
C GLN A 84 32.24 -16.61 22.71
N ARG A 85 32.90 -17.64 22.22
CA ARG A 85 33.23 -17.80 20.79
C ARG A 85 32.80 -19.15 20.28
N THR A 86 32.37 -19.19 19.03
CA THR A 86 32.06 -20.44 18.33
C THR A 86 32.61 -20.36 16.93
N ARG A 87 33.57 -21.23 16.62
CA ARG A 87 34.12 -21.36 15.29
C ARG A 87 33.44 -22.53 14.57
N LEU A 88 32.90 -22.24 13.39
CA LEU A 88 32.25 -23.17 12.48
C LEU A 88 32.97 -23.07 11.13
N ARG A 89 34.06 -23.82 10.98
CA ARG A 89 34.95 -23.74 9.80
C ARG A 89 35.44 -22.30 9.56
N THR A 90 35.04 -21.67 8.45
CA THR A 90 35.41 -20.31 8.04
C THR A 90 34.66 -19.21 8.79
N LEU A 91 33.57 -19.54 9.49
CA LEU A 91 32.80 -18.60 10.30
C LEU A 91 33.28 -18.63 11.76
N GLU A 92 33.54 -17.47 12.34
CA GLU A 92 33.76 -17.31 13.77
C GLU A 92 32.72 -16.36 14.38
N ILE A 93 31.80 -16.91 15.17
CA ILE A 93 30.82 -16.12 15.91
C ILE A 93 31.47 -15.67 17.21
N VAL A 94 31.60 -14.35 17.37
CA VAL A 94 32.18 -13.71 18.55
C VAL A 94 31.06 -13.02 19.31
N GLN A 95 30.68 -13.61 20.46
CA GLN A 95 29.70 -13.03 21.35
C GLN A 95 30.37 -12.25 22.48
N ASN A 96 30.03 -10.96 22.57
CA ASN A 96 30.34 -10.16 23.76
C ASN A 96 29.15 -10.05 24.70
N GLN A 97 29.44 -9.74 25.95
CA GLN A 97 28.45 -9.33 26.92
C GLN A 97 27.87 -7.98 26.49
N ALA A 98 26.55 -7.95 26.34
CA ALA A 98 25.77 -6.74 26.09
C ALA A 98 25.91 -5.77 27.28
N PRO A 99 25.86 -4.45 27.03
CA PRO A 99 25.78 -3.50 28.13
C PRO A 99 24.45 -3.60 28.87
N ALA A 100 24.33 -2.86 29.97
CA ALA A 100 23.15 -2.89 30.84
C ALA A 100 21.88 -2.40 30.12
N HIS A 101 22.00 -1.38 29.26
CA HIS A 101 20.89 -0.72 28.57
C HIS A 101 21.15 -0.63 27.05
N PRO A 102 21.21 -1.77 26.34
CA PRO A 102 21.54 -1.77 24.93
C PRO A 102 20.40 -1.14 24.11
N SER A 103 20.74 -0.24 23.19
CA SER A 103 19.77 0.28 22.23
C SER A 103 19.78 -0.59 20.96
N THR A 104 18.68 -1.28 20.69
CA THR A 104 18.54 -2.18 19.54
C THR A 104 17.39 -1.75 18.62
N ALA A 105 17.45 -2.21 17.37
CA ALA A 105 16.41 -2.10 16.36
C ALA A 105 16.25 -3.45 15.65
N ILE A 106 15.08 -3.70 15.05
CA ILE A 106 14.87 -4.91 14.26
C ILE A 106 15.46 -4.71 12.85
N ALA A 107 16.32 -5.63 12.43
CA ALA A 107 16.85 -5.73 11.08
C ALA A 107 16.27 -6.96 10.38
N VAL A 108 16.05 -6.86 9.07
CA VAL A 108 15.62 -7.97 8.22
C VAL A 108 16.81 -8.43 7.39
N ILE A 109 17.08 -9.73 7.37
CA ILE A 109 18.23 -10.33 6.69
C ILE A 109 17.71 -11.46 5.81
N GLY A 110 18.10 -11.45 4.54
CA GLY A 110 17.74 -12.49 3.57
C GLY A 110 18.90 -13.45 3.34
N ASP A 111 18.58 -14.74 3.24
CA ASP A 111 19.45 -15.79 2.72
C ASP A 111 18.64 -16.78 1.84
N ASP A 112 19.26 -17.86 1.38
CA ASP A 112 18.61 -18.84 0.48
C ASP A 112 17.48 -19.63 1.15
N LEU A 113 17.30 -19.49 2.48
CA LEU A 113 16.22 -20.08 3.27
C LEU A 113 15.07 -19.08 3.56
N GLY A 114 15.15 -17.89 2.98
CA GLY A 114 14.17 -16.81 3.13
C GLY A 114 14.67 -15.69 4.03
N GLU A 115 13.75 -14.86 4.51
CA GLU A 115 14.08 -13.73 5.39
C GLU A 115 13.99 -14.12 6.87
N LEU A 116 14.80 -13.45 7.69
CA LEU A 116 14.76 -13.57 9.15
C LEU A 116 14.82 -12.17 9.77
N ARG A 117 14.03 -11.96 10.83
CA ARG A 117 14.02 -10.71 11.60
C ARG A 117 14.88 -10.89 12.83
N VAL A 118 15.96 -10.12 12.96
CA VAL A 118 16.87 -10.15 14.11
C VAL A 118 16.99 -8.80 14.77
N ALA A 119 17.18 -8.79 16.09
CA ALA A 119 17.63 -7.60 16.77
C ALA A 119 19.08 -7.27 16.35
N ALA A 120 19.34 -6.00 16.10
CA ALA A 120 20.66 -5.46 15.80
C ALA A 120 20.88 -4.14 16.56
N SER A 121 22.13 -3.75 16.74
CA SER A 121 22.47 -2.47 17.39
C SER A 121 21.89 -1.28 16.61
N SER A 122 21.21 -0.37 17.31
CA SER A 122 20.67 0.85 16.71
C SER A 122 21.78 1.73 16.11
N PRO A 123 21.48 2.73 15.27
CA PRO A 123 22.49 3.67 14.74
C PRO A 123 23.39 4.28 15.82
N ARG A 124 22.81 4.68 16.95
CA ARG A 124 23.54 5.26 18.08
C ARG A 124 24.39 4.21 18.81
N GLN A 125 23.81 3.04 19.08
CA GLN A 125 24.52 1.93 19.75
C GLN A 125 25.72 1.45 18.93
N ARG A 126 25.53 1.18 17.64
CA ARG A 126 26.61 0.67 16.77
C ARG A 126 27.76 1.67 16.63
N PHE A 127 27.45 2.97 16.57
CA PHE A 127 28.46 4.01 16.51
C PHE A 127 29.26 4.09 17.81
N LEU A 128 28.56 4.04 18.96
CA LEU A 128 29.21 4.02 20.27
C LEU A 128 30.08 2.77 20.46
N GLU A 129 29.63 1.62 19.96
CA GLU A 129 30.39 0.36 20.00
C GLU A 129 31.74 0.45 19.25
N ALA A 130 31.83 1.30 18.22
CA ALA A 130 33.06 1.52 17.44
C ALA A 130 34.19 2.21 18.25
N PHE A 131 33.88 2.73 19.45
CA PHE A 131 34.84 3.37 20.34
C PHE A 131 35.19 2.53 21.58
N ARG A 132 34.62 1.32 21.71
CA ARG A 132 34.90 0.45 22.85
C ARG A 132 36.38 0.19 23.05
N LEU A 133 36.87 0.49 24.25
CA LEU A 133 38.27 0.31 24.58
C LEU A 133 38.66 -1.18 24.61
N ARG A 134 39.79 -1.52 23.98
CA ARG A 134 40.38 -2.87 23.97
C ARG A 134 39.38 -3.95 23.52
N SER A 135 38.52 -3.61 22.56
CA SER A 135 37.48 -4.50 22.05
C SER A 135 37.77 -4.91 20.61
N GLU A 136 37.76 -6.22 20.35
CA GLU A 136 37.80 -6.75 18.99
C GLU A 136 36.59 -6.32 18.16
N HIS A 137 35.48 -5.96 18.81
CA HIS A 137 34.34 -5.37 18.14
C HIS A 137 34.73 -4.00 17.57
N ALA A 138 35.31 -3.12 18.37
CA ALA A 138 35.73 -1.80 17.91
C ALA A 138 36.83 -1.85 16.85
N SER A 139 37.76 -2.81 16.93
CA SER A 139 38.82 -2.97 15.93
C SER A 139 38.32 -3.48 14.58
N ALA A 140 37.16 -4.15 14.55
CA ALA A 140 36.51 -4.57 13.29
C ALA A 140 35.81 -3.40 12.57
N VAL A 141 35.63 -2.24 13.23
CA VAL A 141 35.03 -1.06 12.60
C VAL A 141 36.13 -0.15 12.05
N THR A 142 36.21 -0.07 10.72
CA THR A 142 37.20 0.76 10.03
C THR A 142 36.94 2.26 10.25
N VAL A 143 37.91 3.11 9.88
CA VAL A 143 37.75 4.57 9.96
C VAL A 143 36.66 5.03 8.99
N GLU A 144 36.55 4.42 7.82
CA GLU A 144 35.52 4.68 6.82
C GLU A 144 34.13 4.30 7.35
N MET A 145 34.00 3.13 7.98
CA MET A 145 32.74 2.72 8.61
C MET A 145 32.32 3.68 9.72
N ARG A 146 33.27 4.16 10.53
CA ARG A 146 33.00 5.19 11.55
C ARG A 146 32.55 6.50 10.93
N ALA A 147 33.17 6.95 9.85
CA ALA A 147 32.76 8.16 9.13
C ALA A 147 31.34 8.02 8.55
N GLN A 148 30.99 6.85 8.01
CA GLN A 148 29.65 6.56 7.49
C GLN A 148 28.59 6.59 8.60
N MET A 149 28.86 5.92 9.73
CA MET A 149 27.97 5.93 10.89
C MET A 149 27.80 7.34 11.46
N ALA A 150 28.88 8.13 11.52
CA ALA A 150 28.84 9.52 11.97
C ALA A 150 27.97 10.38 11.06
N ALA A 151 28.18 10.34 9.74
CA ALA A 151 27.39 11.08 8.77
C ALA A 151 25.90 10.76 8.89
N ARG A 152 25.57 9.48 9.08
CA ARG A 152 24.20 9.02 9.30
C ARG A 152 23.56 9.62 10.56
N LEU A 153 24.29 9.66 11.68
CA LEU A 153 23.80 10.24 12.92
C LEU A 153 23.60 11.77 12.82
N VAL A 154 24.48 12.46 12.09
CA VAL A 154 24.33 13.90 11.83
C VAL A 154 23.10 14.18 10.98
N GLU A 155 22.80 13.33 10.00
CA GLU A 155 21.57 13.40 9.22
C GLU A 155 20.33 13.18 10.11
N GLU A 156 20.33 12.14 10.96
CA GLU A 156 19.21 11.81 11.87
C GLU A 156 18.91 12.94 12.88
N HIS A 157 19.95 13.58 13.42
CA HIS A 157 19.82 14.59 14.47
C HIS A 157 19.98 16.04 13.96
N GLY A 158 20.13 16.24 12.65
CA GLY A 158 20.25 17.52 11.97
C GLY A 158 21.61 18.24 12.12
N THR A 159 22.34 18.04 13.22
CA THR A 159 23.67 18.64 13.44
C THR A 159 24.63 17.66 14.11
N SER A 160 25.94 17.83 13.89
CA SER A 160 26.99 17.05 14.58
C SER A 160 26.87 17.12 16.10
N ARG A 161 26.42 18.27 16.62
CA ARG A 161 26.24 18.46 18.06
C ARG A 161 25.05 17.69 18.61
N ALA A 162 23.89 17.79 17.96
CA ALA A 162 22.71 17.04 18.37
C ALA A 162 22.92 15.52 18.25
N ALA A 163 23.65 15.08 17.22
CA ALA A 163 24.09 13.69 17.09
C ALA A 163 24.99 13.25 18.24
N ALA A 164 25.97 14.08 18.61
CA ALA A 164 26.85 13.82 19.74
C ALA A 164 26.07 13.75 21.06
N ASP A 165 25.14 14.67 21.31
CA ASP A 165 24.29 14.69 22.51
C ASP A 165 23.44 13.40 22.62
N ALA A 166 22.89 12.92 21.49
CA ALA A 166 22.08 11.71 21.44
C ALA A 166 22.88 10.42 21.68
N VAL A 167 24.12 10.37 21.16
CA VAL A 167 25.08 9.28 21.45
C VAL A 167 25.54 9.36 22.90
N TRP A 168 25.76 10.56 23.43
CA TRP A 168 26.20 10.81 24.81
C TRP A 168 25.15 10.41 25.84
N ALA A 169 23.86 10.63 25.55
CA ALA A 169 22.77 10.13 26.38
C ALA A 169 22.84 8.61 26.56
N LEU A 170 22.99 7.88 25.44
CA LEU A 170 23.12 6.43 25.46
C LEU A 170 24.42 5.96 26.14
N ALA A 171 25.51 6.70 25.99
CA ALA A 171 26.78 6.41 26.67
C ALA A 171 26.65 6.52 28.19
N ARG A 172 25.93 7.53 28.70
CA ARG A 172 25.66 7.69 30.14
C ARG A 172 24.80 6.56 30.69
N GLU A 173 23.74 6.18 29.98
CA GLU A 173 22.87 5.07 30.36
C GLU A 173 23.65 3.75 30.50
N ASN A 174 24.68 3.55 29.68
CA ASN A 174 25.51 2.34 29.70
C ASN A 174 26.81 2.47 30.51
N GLU A 175 27.03 3.60 31.18
CA GLU A 175 28.28 3.93 31.90
C GLU A 175 29.54 3.89 31.02
N TRP A 176 29.39 4.14 29.72
CA TRP A 176 30.45 4.11 28.69
C TRP A 176 31.02 5.50 28.43
N TYR A 177 31.49 6.18 29.49
CA TYR A 177 31.91 7.58 29.43
C TYR A 177 33.08 7.84 28.48
N ARG A 178 34.09 6.96 28.46
CA ARG A 178 35.28 7.13 27.61
C ARG A 178 34.98 6.88 26.12
N GLU A 179 34.11 5.92 25.85
CA GLU A 179 33.57 5.66 24.52
C GLU A 179 32.75 6.85 24.02
N GLY A 180 31.93 7.43 24.91
CA GLY A 180 31.21 8.67 24.67
C GLY A 180 32.15 9.79 24.26
N GLU A 181 33.24 10.04 25.03
CA GLU A 181 34.25 11.08 24.72
C GLU A 181 34.89 10.87 23.35
N GLY A 182 35.19 9.62 23.00
CA GLY A 182 35.73 9.27 21.68
C GLY A 182 34.73 9.54 20.56
N ALA A 183 33.48 9.14 20.75
CA ALA A 183 32.40 9.29 19.77
C ALA A 183 32.03 10.77 19.53
N GLU A 184 31.91 11.56 20.61
CA GLU A 184 31.68 13.00 20.55
C GLU A 184 32.82 13.71 19.81
N ARG A 185 34.08 13.44 20.19
CA ARG A 185 35.24 14.04 19.53
C ARG A 185 35.27 13.73 18.03
N PHE A 186 34.90 12.51 17.65
CA PHE A 186 34.84 12.10 16.24
C PHE A 186 33.73 12.83 15.47
N LEU A 187 32.52 12.95 16.05
CA LEU A 187 31.39 13.66 15.45
C LEU A 187 31.67 15.16 15.28
N LEU A 188 32.33 15.78 16.26
CA LEU A 188 32.64 17.21 16.27
C LEU A 188 33.86 17.57 15.40
N ALA A 189 34.74 16.62 15.10
CA ALA A 189 35.93 16.85 14.27
C ALA A 189 35.65 17.02 12.76
N GLN A 190 34.39 16.92 12.32
CA GLN A 190 33.96 17.05 10.92
C GLN A 190 34.86 16.32 9.90
N PRO A 191 35.04 14.99 9.99
CA PRO A 191 35.80 14.26 8.97
C PRO A 191 35.10 14.44 7.62
N GLY A 192 35.86 14.90 6.62
CA GLY A 192 35.37 15.19 5.27
C GLY A 192 34.61 14.01 4.68
N THR A 193 33.55 14.32 3.92
CA THR A 193 32.68 13.36 3.24
C THR A 193 33.48 12.51 2.24
N ALA A 194 33.97 11.35 2.68
CA ALA A 194 34.50 10.34 1.78
C ALA A 194 33.36 9.84 0.86
N LYS A 195 33.65 9.70 -0.44
CA LYS A 195 32.68 9.22 -1.43
C LYS A 195 32.18 7.83 -1.03
N VAL A 196 30.86 7.77 -0.84
CA VAL A 196 30.10 6.61 -0.38
C VAL A 196 30.19 5.49 -1.41
N PRO A 197 30.55 4.24 -1.01
CA PRO A 197 30.20 3.07 -1.80
C PRO A 197 28.68 2.96 -1.83
N VAL A 198 28.07 3.24 -2.99
CA VAL A 198 26.62 3.17 -3.14
C VAL A 198 26.21 1.71 -2.97
N ASN A 199 25.36 1.44 -1.96
CA ASN A 199 24.68 0.16 -1.85
C ASN A 199 23.99 -0.11 -3.20
N LYS A 200 24.31 -1.21 -3.89
CA LYS A 200 23.68 -1.51 -5.19
C LYS A 200 22.16 -1.73 -5.08
N ALA A 201 21.65 -1.99 -3.87
CA ALA A 201 20.23 -2.05 -3.59
C ALA A 201 19.58 -0.66 -3.39
N ALA A 202 20.39 0.41 -3.35
CA ALA A 202 19.87 1.77 -3.25
C ALA A 202 19.03 2.13 -4.47
N LEU A 203 18.01 2.94 -4.22
CA LEU A 203 17.03 3.40 -5.16
C LEU A 203 17.05 4.93 -5.12
N ASP A 204 17.00 5.57 -6.28
CA ASP A 204 16.87 7.02 -6.40
C ASP A 204 15.99 7.32 -7.61
N LEU A 205 14.70 7.51 -7.37
CA LEU A 205 13.69 7.69 -8.42
C LEU A 205 13.22 9.13 -8.48
N LEU A 206 13.15 9.66 -9.69
CA LEU A 206 12.43 10.88 -10.01
C LEU A 206 10.92 10.63 -9.93
N VAL A 207 10.23 11.40 -9.09
CA VAL A 207 8.76 11.43 -9.05
C VAL A 207 8.29 12.67 -9.81
N ALA A 208 7.37 12.49 -10.74
CA ALA A 208 6.74 13.54 -11.53
C ALA A 208 5.22 13.47 -11.45
N TRP A 209 4.56 14.60 -11.66
CA TRP A 209 3.10 14.75 -11.64
C TRP A 209 2.67 15.60 -12.83
N HIS A 210 1.80 15.03 -13.69
CA HIS A 210 1.44 15.60 -15.00
C HIS A 210 2.66 15.99 -15.84
N GLY A 211 3.70 15.14 -15.85
CA GLY A 211 4.94 15.35 -16.60
C GLY A 211 5.94 16.32 -15.95
N GLU A 212 5.57 16.99 -14.85
CA GLU A 212 6.48 17.88 -14.13
C GLU A 212 7.17 17.18 -12.96
N PRO A 213 8.50 17.20 -12.86
CA PRO A 213 9.22 16.75 -11.68
C PRO A 213 8.76 17.39 -10.37
N LEU A 214 8.49 16.55 -9.37
CA LEU A 214 8.16 16.94 -7.99
C LEU A 214 9.38 16.85 -7.07
N GLY A 215 10.25 15.87 -7.28
CA GLY A 215 11.37 15.58 -6.38
C GLY A 215 11.95 14.20 -6.63
N ARG A 216 12.83 13.77 -5.71
CA ARG A 216 13.42 12.44 -5.74
C ARG A 216 13.00 11.63 -4.52
N LEU A 217 12.59 10.39 -4.77
CA LEU A 217 12.31 9.38 -3.77
C LEU A 217 13.51 8.45 -3.67
N ILE A 218 14.16 8.46 -2.51
CA ILE A 218 15.43 7.77 -2.30
C ILE A 218 15.22 6.67 -1.28
N HIS A 219 15.78 5.48 -1.52
CA HIS A 219 15.90 4.41 -0.54
C HIS A 219 17.34 3.92 -0.50
N ASP A 220 18.04 3.99 0.63
CA ASP A 220 19.47 3.63 0.72
C ASP A 220 19.73 2.15 1.02
N GLY A 221 18.67 1.36 1.18
CA GLY A 221 18.71 -0.03 1.62
C GLY A 221 18.22 -0.24 3.04
N PHE A 222 17.96 0.84 3.79
CA PHE A 222 17.38 0.80 5.11
C PHE A 222 16.09 1.61 5.23
N GLU A 223 16.05 2.83 4.66
CA GLU A 223 14.90 3.71 4.82
C GLU A 223 14.57 4.53 3.57
N TRP A 224 13.35 5.05 3.54
CA TRP A 224 12.87 5.98 2.52
C TRP A 224 13.13 7.43 2.90
N ARG A 225 13.46 8.26 1.90
CA ARG A 225 13.65 9.70 2.01
C ARG A 225 13.01 10.43 0.84
N TRP A 226 12.24 11.46 1.13
CA TRP A 226 11.67 12.35 0.10
C TRP A 226 12.47 13.66 -0.02
N LYS A 227 13.08 13.89 -1.18
CA LYS A 227 13.76 15.14 -1.51
C LYS A 227 12.95 15.95 -2.52
N ALA A 228 12.09 16.83 -2.01
CA ALA A 228 11.31 17.73 -2.83
C ALA A 228 12.20 18.63 -3.71
N GLN A 229 11.79 18.81 -4.97
CA GLN A 229 12.39 19.80 -5.86
C GLN A 229 11.83 21.20 -5.54
N ARG A 230 12.68 22.23 -5.57
CA ARG A 230 12.23 23.61 -5.45
C ARG A 230 11.43 24.00 -6.69
N ARG A 231 10.12 24.17 -6.54
CA ARG A 231 9.17 24.56 -7.59
C ARG A 231 8.06 25.47 -7.05
N VAL A 232 7.37 26.15 -7.95
CA VAL A 232 6.12 26.85 -7.64
C VAL A 232 4.97 25.87 -7.89
N GLY A 233 4.21 25.53 -6.84
CA GLY A 233 3.11 24.57 -6.95
C GLY A 233 2.74 23.94 -5.60
N PRO A 234 1.58 23.27 -5.51
CA PRO A 234 1.19 22.57 -4.30
C PRO A 234 2.15 21.43 -3.96
N ALA A 235 2.36 21.22 -2.66
CA ALA A 235 3.06 20.05 -2.15
C ALA A 235 2.11 18.85 -2.11
N LEU A 236 2.25 17.97 -3.12
CA LEU A 236 1.49 16.74 -3.22
C LEU A 236 2.06 15.64 -2.33
N VAL A 237 3.33 15.28 -2.52
CA VAL A 237 4.04 14.29 -1.70
C VAL A 237 4.52 14.94 -0.41
N ARG A 238 4.19 14.30 0.72
CA ARG A 238 4.58 14.75 2.07
C ARG A 238 5.21 13.60 2.82
N GLU A 239 6.36 13.86 3.45
CA GLU A 239 6.97 12.93 4.38
C GLU A 239 6.38 13.18 5.77
N THR A 240 5.40 12.37 6.16
CA THR A 240 4.68 12.44 7.44
C THR A 240 5.44 11.72 8.54
N THR A 241 6.00 10.56 8.22
CA THR A 241 6.80 9.72 9.11
C THR A 241 8.21 9.53 8.53
N PRO A 242 9.26 10.09 9.15
CA PRO A 242 10.64 9.93 8.68
C PRO A 242 11.03 8.46 8.52
N GLY A 243 11.75 8.15 7.43
CA GLY A 243 12.25 6.81 7.11
C GLY A 243 11.22 5.86 6.50
N LYS A 244 9.94 6.24 6.45
CA LYS A 244 8.88 5.47 5.76
C LYS A 244 8.60 6.01 4.37
N LEU A 245 8.09 5.13 3.50
CA LEU A 245 7.58 5.55 2.21
C LEU A 245 6.47 6.59 2.42
N PRO A 246 6.48 7.75 1.74
CA PRO A 246 5.39 8.72 1.87
C PRO A 246 4.04 8.07 1.58
N ALA A 247 3.07 8.25 2.48
CA ALA A 247 1.78 7.55 2.41
C ALA A 247 1.02 7.77 1.08
N PHE A 248 1.18 8.95 0.45
CA PHE A 248 0.67 9.20 -0.89
C PHE A 248 1.27 8.26 -1.93
N ILE A 249 2.58 8.04 -1.91
CA ILE A 249 3.24 7.11 -2.84
C ILE A 249 2.87 5.67 -2.52
N GLU A 250 2.84 5.29 -1.24
CA GLU A 250 2.42 3.95 -0.82
C GLU A 250 1.01 3.61 -1.32
N SER A 251 0.07 4.57 -1.25
CA SER A 251 -1.32 4.35 -1.71
C SER A 251 -1.47 4.05 -3.20
N LEU A 252 -0.47 4.41 -4.02
CA LEU A 252 -0.47 4.17 -5.47
C LEU A 252 -0.04 2.75 -5.83
N LEU A 253 0.60 2.04 -4.89
CA LEU A 253 1.19 0.73 -5.17
C LEU A 253 0.13 -0.35 -5.39
N PRO A 254 0.42 -1.36 -6.24
CA PRO A 254 -0.42 -2.53 -6.41
C PRO A 254 -0.70 -3.27 -5.09
N GLU A 255 -1.87 -3.90 -5.02
CA GLU A 255 -2.25 -4.79 -3.92
C GLU A 255 -2.81 -6.11 -4.46
N GLY A 256 -2.97 -7.10 -3.58
CA GLY A 256 -3.66 -8.36 -3.87
C GLY A 256 -3.08 -9.10 -5.08
N TRP A 257 -3.95 -9.41 -6.05
CA TRP A 257 -3.59 -10.22 -7.21
C TRP A 257 -2.43 -9.63 -8.02
N LEU A 258 -2.43 -8.31 -8.25
CA LEU A 258 -1.43 -7.68 -9.11
C LEU A 258 -0.03 -7.76 -8.48
N ALA A 259 0.09 -7.46 -7.19
CA ALA A 259 1.36 -7.56 -6.46
C ALA A 259 1.89 -9.01 -6.45
N GLN A 260 1.00 -10.00 -6.30
CA GLN A 260 1.36 -11.43 -6.34
C GLN A 260 1.90 -11.86 -7.71
N VAL A 261 1.21 -11.45 -8.78
CA VAL A 261 1.55 -11.80 -10.17
C VAL A 261 2.84 -11.13 -10.62
N LEU A 262 3.08 -9.90 -10.19
CA LEU A 262 4.33 -9.20 -10.47
C LEU A 262 5.50 -9.68 -9.62
N HIS A 263 5.27 -10.62 -8.69
CA HIS A 263 6.24 -11.11 -7.72
C HIS A 263 6.97 -9.97 -7.02
N GLU A 264 6.23 -8.90 -6.70
CA GLU A 264 6.74 -7.74 -5.98
C GLU A 264 6.82 -8.09 -4.50
N ARG A 265 8.03 -8.19 -3.97
CA ARG A 265 8.27 -8.60 -2.58
C ARG A 265 8.10 -7.46 -1.59
N ASP A 266 8.43 -6.24 -2.03
CA ASP A 266 8.39 -5.02 -1.24
C ASP A 266 8.09 -3.79 -2.10
N GLU A 267 7.93 -2.62 -1.47
CA GLU A 267 7.60 -1.38 -2.16
C GLU A 267 8.70 -0.93 -3.14
N ARG A 268 9.97 -1.31 -2.89
CA ARG A 268 11.10 -0.92 -3.76
C ARG A 268 11.02 -1.65 -5.08
N GLU A 269 10.71 -2.94 -5.05
CA GLU A 269 10.57 -3.75 -6.26
C GLU A 269 9.37 -3.28 -7.08
N ALA A 270 8.25 -2.97 -6.43
CA ALA A 270 7.08 -2.38 -7.07
C ALA A 270 7.39 -1.04 -7.76
N LEU A 271 8.15 -0.17 -7.09
CA LEU A 271 8.57 1.13 -7.62
C LEU A 271 9.66 1.04 -8.70
N ARG A 272 10.45 -0.05 -8.74
CA ARG A 272 11.39 -0.32 -9.85
C ARG A 272 10.67 -0.84 -11.09
N ARG A 273 9.61 -1.63 -10.91
CA ARG A 273 8.90 -2.30 -12.01
C ARG A 273 7.78 -1.47 -12.62
N GLY A 274 7.18 -0.55 -11.88
CA GLY A 274 6.13 0.34 -12.39
C GLY A 274 6.65 1.75 -12.66
N ARG A 275 6.26 2.33 -13.80
CA ARG A 275 6.61 3.71 -14.13
C ARG A 275 5.44 4.67 -14.04
N ARG A 276 4.22 4.21 -14.31
CA ARG A 276 3.00 5.03 -14.40
C ARG A 276 1.99 4.61 -13.34
N TYR A 277 1.32 5.58 -12.72
CA TYR A 277 0.38 5.38 -11.63
C TYR A 277 -0.84 6.28 -11.79
N MET A 278 -1.86 6.07 -10.95
CA MET A 278 -3.02 6.96 -10.88
C MET A 278 -2.61 8.43 -10.69
N SER A 279 -3.51 9.34 -11.05
CA SER A 279 -3.36 10.79 -10.95
C SER A 279 -2.23 11.39 -11.77
N ASN A 280 -1.86 10.71 -12.86
CA ASN A 280 -0.78 11.12 -13.77
C ASN A 280 0.56 11.23 -13.02
N ILE A 281 0.76 10.34 -12.04
CA ILE A 281 2.01 10.20 -11.30
C ILE A 281 2.93 9.26 -12.08
N VAL A 282 4.16 9.72 -12.28
CA VAL A 282 5.21 8.95 -12.94
C VAL A 282 6.40 8.84 -11.99
N ILE A 283 6.94 7.63 -11.84
CA ILE A 283 8.10 7.35 -11.00
C ILE A 283 9.12 6.61 -11.86
N VAL A 284 10.25 7.23 -12.13
CA VAL A 284 11.25 6.78 -13.11
C VAL A 284 12.66 7.07 -12.62
N GLU A 285 13.69 6.52 -13.25
CA GLU A 285 15.07 6.76 -12.82
C GLU A 285 15.55 8.18 -13.21
N ASP A 286 15.18 8.62 -14.41
CA ASP A 286 15.64 9.87 -15.01
C ASP A 286 14.58 10.60 -15.86
N ARG A 287 14.99 11.72 -16.46
CA ARG A 287 14.12 12.59 -17.24
C ARG A 287 13.85 12.08 -18.65
N ASP A 288 14.71 11.24 -19.20
CA ASP A 288 14.55 10.70 -20.54
C ASP A 288 13.46 9.62 -20.52
N GLU A 289 13.43 8.78 -19.48
CA GLU A 289 12.32 7.87 -19.22
C GLU A 289 11.00 8.63 -19.03
N LEU A 290 11.00 9.74 -18.28
CA LEU A 290 9.81 10.58 -18.09
C LEU A 290 9.29 11.12 -19.44
N ALA A 291 10.18 11.60 -20.30
CA ALA A 291 9.81 12.20 -21.59
C ALA A 291 9.30 11.18 -22.61
N ALA A 292 9.64 9.90 -22.45
CA ALA A 292 9.20 8.81 -23.33
C ALA A 292 7.77 8.31 -23.02
N LEU A 293 7.22 8.64 -21.85
CA LEU A 293 5.93 8.13 -21.40
C LEU A 293 4.76 9.04 -21.83
N PRO A 294 3.62 8.46 -22.24
CA PRO A 294 2.44 9.26 -22.61
C PRO A 294 1.83 9.91 -21.36
N ALA A 295 1.37 11.16 -21.52
CA ALA A 295 0.57 11.82 -20.49
C ALA A 295 -0.86 11.28 -20.51
N ASP A 296 -1.41 11.01 -19.33
CA ASP A 296 -2.81 10.59 -19.21
C ASP A 296 -3.72 11.81 -19.35
N VAL A 297 -4.44 11.87 -20.48
CA VAL A 297 -5.42 12.93 -20.79
C VAL A 297 -6.64 12.27 -21.39
N LEU A 298 -7.82 12.56 -20.83
CA LEU A 298 -9.09 12.06 -21.32
C LEU A 298 -9.52 12.86 -22.56
N THR A 299 -9.17 12.37 -23.74
CA THR A 299 -9.55 13.00 -25.03
C THR A 299 -10.85 12.43 -25.59
N THR A 300 -11.10 11.14 -25.38
CA THR A 300 -12.32 10.45 -25.81
C THR A 300 -13.09 10.01 -24.58
N THR A 301 -14.30 10.53 -24.40
CA THR A 301 -15.17 10.21 -23.26
C THR A 301 -15.96 8.94 -23.50
N LEU A 302 -16.21 8.17 -22.45
CA LEU A 302 -17.00 6.94 -22.53
C LEU A 302 -18.44 7.22 -22.98
N ALA A 303 -19.00 8.38 -22.63
CA ALA A 303 -20.33 8.83 -23.05
C ALA A 303 -20.54 8.81 -24.57
N SER A 304 -19.48 8.98 -25.37
CA SER A 304 -19.56 8.93 -26.84
C SER A 304 -19.79 7.50 -27.38
N TYR A 305 -19.52 6.49 -26.56
CA TYR A 305 -19.63 5.06 -26.88
C TYR A 305 -20.49 4.34 -25.84
N LEU A 306 -21.48 5.02 -25.29
CA LEU A 306 -22.38 4.50 -24.27
C LEU A 306 -23.83 4.53 -24.78
N ASN A 307 -24.50 3.38 -24.73
CA ASN A 307 -25.93 3.29 -25.00
C ASN A 307 -26.60 2.40 -23.94
N ALA A 308 -27.47 2.98 -23.12
CA ALA A 308 -28.26 2.28 -22.11
C ALA A 308 -27.40 1.32 -21.23
N GLY A 309 -26.24 1.81 -20.77
CA GLY A 309 -25.32 1.03 -19.94
C GLY A 309 -24.41 0.04 -20.69
N ARG A 310 -24.57 -0.11 -22.01
CA ARG A 310 -23.70 -0.91 -22.88
C ARG A 310 -22.62 -0.04 -23.53
N PHE A 311 -21.38 -0.53 -23.52
CA PHE A 311 -20.31 0.01 -24.35
C PHE A 311 -20.54 -0.35 -25.83
N THR A 312 -20.52 0.64 -26.71
CA THR A 312 -20.79 0.47 -28.15
C THR A 312 -19.54 0.59 -29.03
N GLY A 313 -18.37 0.85 -28.45
CA GLY A 313 -17.10 0.82 -29.15
C GLY A 313 -16.59 -0.60 -29.40
N ALA A 314 -15.37 -0.71 -29.93
CA ALA A 314 -14.72 -1.99 -30.20
C ALA A 314 -13.81 -2.39 -29.02
N TYR A 315 -14.05 -3.54 -28.40
CA TYR A 315 -13.13 -4.08 -27.40
C TYR A 315 -11.91 -4.71 -28.08
N ALA A 316 -10.72 -4.19 -27.78
CA ALA A 316 -9.44 -4.67 -28.28
C ALA A 316 -8.44 -4.85 -27.12
N GLY A 317 -8.97 -5.31 -25.98
CA GLY A 317 -8.23 -5.55 -24.74
C GLY A 317 -7.75 -7.00 -24.57
N PRO A 318 -7.31 -7.36 -23.36
CA PRO A 318 -6.94 -8.75 -23.05
C PRO A 318 -8.11 -9.71 -23.30
N ALA A 319 -7.82 -10.87 -23.87
CA ALA A 319 -8.78 -11.97 -24.10
C ALA A 319 -8.19 -13.29 -23.58
N ARG A 320 -8.91 -14.41 -23.72
CA ARG A 320 -8.29 -15.72 -23.52
C ARG A 320 -7.40 -16.03 -24.72
N GLY A 321 -6.26 -16.70 -24.51
CA GLY A 321 -5.35 -17.04 -25.62
C GLY A 321 -5.82 -18.28 -26.40
N GLU A 322 -5.23 -18.52 -27.58
CA GLU A 322 -5.61 -19.65 -28.46
C GLU A 322 -5.16 -21.03 -27.93
N ILE A 323 -4.17 -21.09 -27.04
CA ILE A 323 -3.59 -22.33 -26.50
C ILE A 323 -3.49 -22.22 -24.97
N GLU A 324 -4.48 -22.74 -24.25
CA GLU A 324 -4.53 -22.92 -22.77
C GLU A 324 -4.26 -21.66 -21.89
N GLU A 325 -3.97 -20.50 -22.48
CA GLU A 325 -3.64 -19.27 -21.76
C GLU A 325 -4.89 -18.63 -21.16
N THR A 326 -4.90 -18.51 -19.84
CA THR A 326 -6.00 -17.86 -19.13
C THR A 326 -5.96 -16.35 -19.30
N PHE A 327 -7.10 -15.69 -19.12
CA PHE A 327 -7.20 -14.23 -19.17
C PHE A 327 -6.21 -13.56 -18.20
N GLU A 328 -6.05 -14.15 -17.01
CA GLU A 328 -5.13 -13.69 -15.96
C GLU A 328 -3.67 -13.76 -16.40
N GLN A 329 -3.27 -14.79 -17.14
CA GLN A 329 -1.90 -14.92 -17.67
C GLN A 329 -1.61 -13.89 -18.76
N ASN A 330 -2.58 -13.61 -19.64
CA ASN A 330 -2.46 -12.55 -20.63
C ASN A 330 -2.35 -11.17 -19.97
N LEU A 331 -3.15 -10.93 -18.94
CA LEU A 331 -3.10 -9.69 -18.17
C LEU A 331 -1.77 -9.54 -17.40
N ALA A 332 -1.26 -10.63 -16.82
CA ALA A 332 0.06 -10.68 -16.17
C ALA A 332 1.18 -10.24 -17.13
N ARG A 333 1.14 -10.71 -18.38
CA ARG A 333 2.11 -10.35 -19.43
C ARG A 333 2.04 -8.85 -19.78
N ILE A 334 0.85 -8.28 -19.80
CA ILE A 334 0.66 -6.83 -20.00
C ILE A 334 1.28 -6.05 -18.84
N PHE A 335 1.01 -6.47 -17.60
CA PHE A 335 1.62 -5.83 -16.43
C PHE A 335 3.12 -6.09 -16.28
N ALA A 336 3.71 -7.10 -16.91
CA ALA A 336 5.16 -7.30 -16.88
C ALA A 336 5.93 -6.14 -17.55
N ARG A 337 5.26 -5.35 -18.41
CA ARG A 337 5.82 -4.12 -19.00
C ARG A 337 5.78 -2.97 -18.01
N ALA A 338 6.87 -2.21 -17.91
CA ALA A 338 7.00 -1.15 -16.91
C ALA A 338 6.16 0.09 -17.25
N GLU A 339 5.87 0.27 -18.54
CA GLU A 339 5.05 1.32 -19.12
C GLU A 339 3.55 1.12 -18.84
N THR A 340 3.14 -0.10 -18.49
CA THR A 340 1.76 -0.40 -18.10
C THR A 340 1.44 0.26 -16.76
N PRO A 341 0.40 1.11 -16.67
CA PRO A 341 0.03 1.77 -15.44
C PRO A 341 -0.26 0.80 -14.30
N ARG A 342 0.25 1.10 -13.11
CA ARG A 342 0.00 0.37 -11.88
C ARG A 342 -1.27 0.88 -11.20
N LEU A 343 -2.02 -0.05 -10.63
CA LEU A 343 -3.29 0.22 -9.97
C LEU A 343 -3.35 -0.50 -8.63
N SER A 344 -3.77 0.23 -7.59
CA SER A 344 -4.03 -0.33 -6.27
C SER A 344 -5.37 -1.11 -6.24
N GLY A 345 -5.57 -1.94 -5.21
CA GLY A 345 -6.77 -2.74 -4.96
C GLY A 345 -6.58 -4.24 -5.25
N VAL A 346 -7.39 -5.07 -4.59
CA VAL A 346 -7.23 -6.54 -4.58
C VAL A 346 -7.79 -7.21 -5.84
N GLN A 347 -8.81 -6.61 -6.45
CA GLN A 347 -9.50 -7.14 -7.61
C GLN A 347 -8.65 -7.00 -8.89
N ILE A 348 -8.82 -7.96 -9.80
CA ILE A 348 -8.23 -7.92 -11.13
C ILE A 348 -8.78 -6.71 -11.87
N LYS A 349 -7.88 -5.93 -12.49
CA LYS A 349 -8.21 -4.73 -13.27
C LYS A 349 -7.17 -4.51 -14.35
N ALA A 350 -7.56 -3.93 -15.47
CA ALA A 350 -6.67 -3.61 -16.58
C ALA A 350 -6.72 -2.11 -16.90
N PRO A 351 -5.56 -1.44 -17.05
CA PRO A 351 -5.52 -0.05 -17.51
C PRO A 351 -5.78 0.00 -19.02
N MET A 352 -6.78 0.78 -19.42
CA MET A 352 -7.25 0.88 -20.80
C MET A 352 -7.21 2.32 -21.33
N SER A 353 -7.12 2.42 -22.66
CA SER A 353 -7.23 3.64 -23.43
C SER A 353 -8.40 3.52 -24.39
N LEU A 354 -9.31 4.50 -24.37
CA LEU A 354 -10.35 4.65 -25.40
C LEU A 354 -9.84 5.58 -26.49
N THR A 355 -9.62 5.05 -27.69
CA THR A 355 -9.11 5.81 -28.84
C THR A 355 -10.22 6.62 -29.50
N SER A 356 -9.86 7.58 -30.36
CA SER A 356 -10.82 8.47 -31.04
C SER A 356 -11.73 7.75 -32.06
N ASP A 357 -11.32 6.58 -32.54
CA ASP A 357 -12.12 5.69 -33.39
C ASP A 357 -12.97 4.71 -32.58
N GLY A 358 -12.89 4.73 -31.25
CA GLY A 358 -13.75 3.96 -30.36
C GLY A 358 -13.22 2.59 -29.97
N ALA A 359 -11.93 2.32 -30.19
CA ALA A 359 -11.30 1.09 -29.72
C ALA A 359 -10.85 1.23 -28.25
N LEU A 360 -11.17 0.23 -27.43
CA LEU A 360 -10.70 0.12 -26.06
C LEU A 360 -9.49 -0.83 -26.00
N VAL A 361 -8.30 -0.28 -25.88
CA VAL A 361 -7.01 -1.00 -25.95
C VAL A 361 -6.22 -0.91 -24.64
N PRO A 362 -5.28 -1.83 -24.33
CA PRO A 362 -4.42 -1.70 -23.15
C PRO A 362 -3.60 -0.40 -23.18
N ALA A 363 -3.56 0.33 -22.06
CA ALA A 363 -2.89 1.64 -21.97
C ALA A 363 -1.38 1.54 -21.73
N ILE A 364 -0.67 0.72 -22.52
CA ILE A 364 0.78 0.55 -22.38
C ILE A 364 1.50 1.78 -22.95
N ASP A 365 1.36 1.99 -24.24
CA ASP A 365 1.97 3.11 -24.98
C ASP A 365 0.94 4.24 -25.24
N GLN A 366 -0.28 4.05 -24.74
CA GLN A 366 -1.41 4.96 -24.89
C GLN A 366 -1.78 5.66 -23.57
N PRO A 367 -2.44 6.83 -23.62
CA PRO A 367 -2.97 7.50 -22.43
C PRO A 367 -3.90 6.58 -21.64
N PHE A 368 -3.67 6.46 -20.34
CA PHE A 368 -4.51 5.63 -19.48
C PHE A 368 -5.75 6.42 -19.07
N THR A 369 -6.87 6.11 -19.70
CA THR A 369 -8.11 6.90 -19.60
C THR A 369 -9.26 6.15 -18.95
N HIS A 370 -9.24 4.81 -18.98
CA HIS A 370 -10.33 3.97 -18.52
C HIS A 370 -9.81 2.76 -17.76
N ILE A 371 -10.54 2.30 -16.74
CA ILE A 371 -10.21 1.08 -15.99
C ILE A 371 -11.20 0.00 -16.41
N LEU A 372 -10.69 -1.13 -16.90
CA LEU A 372 -11.48 -2.33 -17.14
C LEU A 372 -11.44 -3.23 -15.90
N LYS A 373 -12.61 -3.65 -15.44
CA LYS A 373 -12.82 -4.56 -14.33
C LYS A 373 -13.48 -5.84 -14.85
N PRO A 374 -12.70 -6.89 -15.14
CA PRO A 374 -13.22 -8.17 -15.58
C PRO A 374 -14.00 -8.88 -14.47
N ALA A 375 -14.71 -9.93 -14.84
CA ALA A 375 -15.37 -10.81 -13.89
C ALA A 375 -14.37 -11.40 -12.89
N GLY A 376 -14.80 -11.48 -11.62
CA GLY A 376 -14.02 -12.16 -10.59
C GLY A 376 -14.09 -13.68 -10.75
N THR A 377 -13.27 -14.38 -9.97
CA THR A 377 -13.26 -15.84 -9.89
C THR A 377 -13.90 -16.33 -8.60
N ALA A 378 -14.16 -17.64 -8.49
CA ALA A 378 -14.56 -18.29 -7.24
C ALA A 378 -15.87 -17.74 -6.63
N GLY A 379 -16.89 -17.51 -7.47
CA GLY A 379 -18.21 -17.05 -7.04
C GLY A 379 -18.42 -15.53 -7.15
N PHE A 380 -17.43 -14.79 -7.66
CA PHE A 380 -17.48 -13.34 -7.90
C PHE A 380 -17.61 -12.97 -9.38
N GLU A 381 -18.11 -13.89 -10.22
CA GLU A 381 -18.21 -13.71 -11.67
C GLU A 381 -19.16 -12.57 -12.07
N MET A 382 -20.16 -12.27 -11.21
CA MET A 382 -21.13 -11.20 -11.43
C MET A 382 -20.70 -9.85 -10.83
N LEU A 383 -19.48 -9.74 -10.28
CA LEU A 383 -18.98 -8.52 -9.65
C LEU A 383 -19.07 -7.26 -10.54
N PRO A 384 -18.69 -7.30 -11.83
CA PRO A 384 -18.83 -6.12 -12.69
C PRO A 384 -20.28 -5.65 -12.86
N ILE A 385 -21.23 -6.58 -12.91
CA ILE A 385 -22.66 -6.28 -13.03
C ILE A 385 -23.18 -5.65 -11.74
N VAL A 386 -22.83 -6.21 -10.58
CA VAL A 386 -23.23 -5.66 -9.27
C VAL A 386 -22.66 -4.27 -9.09
N GLU A 387 -21.38 -4.06 -9.42
CA GLU A 387 -20.76 -2.73 -9.33
C GLU A 387 -21.46 -1.73 -10.25
N TRP A 388 -21.76 -2.10 -11.51
CA TRP A 388 -22.51 -1.23 -12.42
C TRP A 388 -23.88 -0.81 -11.86
N LEU A 389 -24.63 -1.77 -11.28
CA LEU A 389 -25.90 -1.48 -10.62
C LEU A 389 -25.74 -0.49 -9.45
N CYS A 390 -24.70 -0.68 -8.62
CA CYS A 390 -24.42 0.20 -7.49
C CYS A 390 -24.01 1.62 -7.94
N LEU A 391 -23.24 1.76 -9.02
CA LEU A 391 -22.90 3.07 -9.60
C LEU A 391 -24.15 3.78 -10.14
N GLU A 392 -25.06 3.06 -10.79
CA GLU A 392 -26.34 3.60 -11.27
C GLU A 392 -27.28 4.01 -10.13
N LEU A 393 -27.34 3.21 -9.06
CA LEU A 393 -28.06 3.57 -7.83
C LEU A 393 -27.43 4.81 -7.16
N GLY A 394 -26.10 4.88 -7.14
CA GLY A 394 -25.36 6.02 -6.62
C GLY A 394 -25.63 7.31 -7.39
N ARG A 395 -25.70 7.23 -8.73
CA ARG A 395 -26.07 8.36 -9.58
C ARG A 395 -27.47 8.86 -9.26
N ALA A 396 -28.43 7.95 -9.07
CA ALA A 396 -29.78 8.31 -8.65
C ALA A 396 -29.84 8.89 -7.23
N ALA A 397 -28.98 8.45 -6.31
CA ALA A 397 -28.84 9.03 -4.98
C ALA A 397 -28.25 10.46 -4.98
N GLY A 398 -27.79 10.96 -6.13
CA GLY A 398 -27.28 12.31 -6.30
C GLY A 398 -25.76 12.44 -6.12
N PHE A 399 -25.01 11.33 -6.10
CA PHE A 399 -23.56 11.40 -6.10
C PHE A 399 -23.02 11.74 -7.49
N GLU A 400 -21.87 12.42 -7.54
CA GLU A 400 -21.03 12.39 -8.73
C GLU A 400 -20.53 10.96 -8.93
N VAL A 401 -20.71 10.41 -10.13
CA VAL A 401 -20.32 9.04 -10.49
C VAL A 401 -19.64 9.12 -11.86
N PRO A 402 -18.43 8.53 -12.04
CA PRO A 402 -17.79 8.47 -13.34
C PRO A 402 -18.68 7.77 -14.35
N ASP A 403 -18.49 8.08 -15.63
CA ASP A 403 -19.16 7.31 -16.68
C ASP A 403 -18.67 5.86 -16.63
N ALA A 404 -19.61 4.93 -16.71
CA ALA A 404 -19.34 3.51 -16.63
C ALA A 404 -20.25 2.72 -17.57
N ALA A 405 -19.74 1.63 -18.13
CA ALA A 405 -20.45 0.79 -19.08
C ALA A 405 -20.11 -0.68 -18.88
N LEU A 406 -21.09 -1.55 -19.13
CA LEU A 406 -20.83 -2.98 -19.27
C LEU A 406 -20.33 -3.29 -20.68
N ILE A 407 -19.31 -4.13 -20.75
CA ILE A 407 -18.66 -4.60 -21.97
C ILE A 407 -18.98 -6.07 -22.16
N GLU A 408 -19.38 -6.42 -23.36
CA GLU A 408 -19.45 -7.80 -23.82
C GLU A 408 -18.03 -8.32 -24.08
N MET A 409 -17.63 -9.33 -23.32
CA MET A 409 -16.29 -9.89 -23.38
C MET A 409 -16.22 -11.03 -24.40
N PRO A 410 -15.09 -11.21 -25.10
CA PRO A 410 -14.91 -12.31 -26.04
C PRO A 410 -14.92 -13.69 -25.34
N ASP A 411 -14.91 -14.76 -26.13
CA ASP A 411 -14.71 -16.14 -25.68
C ASP A 411 -15.73 -16.65 -24.63
N GLY A 412 -16.94 -16.09 -24.66
CA GLY A 412 -18.01 -16.43 -23.73
C GLY A 412 -17.72 -16.02 -22.28
N MET A 413 -16.78 -15.11 -22.05
CA MET A 413 -16.51 -14.56 -20.73
C MET A 413 -17.69 -13.73 -20.22
N SER A 414 -17.88 -13.74 -18.90
CA SER A 414 -18.84 -12.84 -18.24
C SER A 414 -18.55 -11.37 -18.57
N PRO A 415 -19.58 -10.51 -18.65
CA PRO A 415 -19.39 -9.09 -18.91
C PRO A 415 -18.40 -8.42 -17.96
N ALA A 416 -17.60 -7.51 -18.50
CA ALA A 416 -16.71 -6.65 -17.71
C ALA A 416 -17.33 -5.26 -17.52
N LEU A 417 -16.81 -4.49 -16.56
CA LEU A 417 -17.17 -3.10 -16.33
C LEU A 417 -16.02 -2.21 -16.79
N VAL A 418 -16.28 -1.22 -17.63
CA VAL A 418 -15.34 -0.14 -17.90
C VAL A 418 -15.76 1.11 -17.17
N VAL A 419 -14.80 1.79 -16.54
CA VAL A 419 -15.01 3.03 -15.79
C VAL A 419 -14.09 4.11 -16.33
N GLU A 420 -14.64 5.27 -16.69
CA GLU A 420 -13.89 6.45 -17.09
C GLU A 420 -13.14 7.05 -15.89
N ARG A 421 -11.86 7.37 -16.06
CA ARG A 421 -11.07 8.01 -15.01
C ARG A 421 -11.48 9.47 -14.83
N PHE A 422 -11.64 9.88 -13.57
CA PHE A 422 -11.98 11.25 -13.17
C PHE A 422 -10.79 12.03 -12.56
N ASP A 423 -9.66 11.37 -12.35
CA ASP A 423 -8.45 11.91 -11.72
C ASP A 423 -7.42 12.46 -12.73
N ILE A 424 -7.85 12.69 -13.96
CA ILE A 424 -7.02 13.15 -15.09
C ILE A 424 -7.66 14.34 -15.82
N ARG A 425 -6.85 15.02 -16.64
CA ARG A 425 -7.26 16.22 -17.39
C ARG A 425 -8.22 15.86 -18.53
N ARG A 426 -9.18 16.74 -18.80
CA ARG A 426 -10.16 16.58 -19.87
C ARG A 426 -9.72 17.32 -21.13
N GLY A 427 -9.14 16.58 -22.06
CA GLY A 427 -8.60 17.12 -23.30
C GLY A 427 -7.30 17.92 -23.13
N PRO A 428 -6.63 18.27 -24.24
CA PRO A 428 -5.29 18.88 -24.21
C PRO A 428 -5.30 20.34 -23.74
N GLN A 429 -6.46 21.01 -23.76
CA GLN A 429 -6.62 22.41 -23.33
C GLN A 429 -6.86 22.53 -21.83
N ASP A 430 -7.15 21.43 -21.14
CA ASP A 430 -7.25 21.41 -19.68
C ASP A 430 -5.84 21.34 -19.09
N ASP A 431 -5.44 22.42 -18.43
CA ASP A 431 -4.13 22.62 -17.81
C ASP A 431 -4.15 22.40 -16.29
N ARG A 432 -5.31 22.03 -15.74
CA ARG A 432 -5.46 21.70 -14.32
C ARG A 432 -4.67 20.47 -13.97
N ARG A 433 -4.08 20.43 -12.78
CA ARG A 433 -3.41 19.23 -12.24
C ARG A 433 -4.31 18.61 -11.19
N LEU A 434 -4.70 17.35 -11.43
CA LEU A 434 -5.57 16.58 -10.55
C LEU A 434 -4.76 15.53 -9.80
N ALA A 435 -5.09 15.33 -8.53
CA ALA A 435 -4.60 14.21 -7.73
C ALA A 435 -5.70 13.68 -6.81
N MET A 436 -5.93 12.37 -6.88
CA MET A 436 -6.78 11.64 -5.98
C MET A 436 -5.94 11.10 -4.83
N GLU A 437 -6.37 11.32 -3.59
CA GLU A 437 -5.72 10.79 -2.38
C GLU A 437 -6.75 10.06 -1.52
N ASP A 438 -6.50 8.77 -1.26
CA ASP A 438 -7.40 7.93 -0.48
C ASP A 438 -7.32 8.19 1.03
N PHE A 439 -8.30 7.71 1.80
CA PHE A 439 -8.31 7.96 3.25
C PHE A 439 -7.29 7.14 4.05
N CYS A 440 -6.67 6.09 3.48
CA CYS A 440 -5.49 5.49 4.13
C CYS A 440 -4.34 6.50 4.12
N SER A 441 -4.08 7.08 2.95
CA SER A 441 -3.05 8.09 2.76
C SER A 441 -3.29 9.35 3.61
N ILE A 442 -4.51 9.89 3.60
CA ILE A 442 -4.90 11.07 4.40
C ILE A 442 -4.69 10.83 5.91
N LEU A 443 -4.95 9.62 6.39
CA LEU A 443 -4.87 9.26 7.80
C LEU A 443 -3.50 8.68 8.21
N ASP A 444 -2.52 8.67 7.29
CA ASP A 444 -1.18 8.09 7.48
C ASP A 444 -1.23 6.61 7.92
N LEU A 445 -2.14 5.85 7.30
CA LEU A 445 -2.34 4.42 7.54
C LEU A 445 -1.77 3.60 6.38
N PRO A 446 -1.10 2.46 6.67
CA PRO A 446 -0.67 1.55 5.62
C PRO A 446 -1.88 0.93 4.91
N ALA A 447 -1.68 0.45 3.68
CA ALA A 447 -2.76 -0.18 2.89
C ALA A 447 -3.41 -1.39 3.62
N SER A 448 -2.62 -2.15 4.38
CA SER A 448 -3.10 -3.28 5.19
C SER A 448 -4.09 -2.88 6.29
N ALA A 449 -4.09 -1.60 6.72
CA ALA A 449 -4.98 -1.04 7.72
C ALA A 449 -6.22 -0.37 7.09
N LYS A 450 -6.58 -0.70 5.85
CA LYS A 450 -7.72 -0.10 5.13
C LYS A 450 -9.08 -0.24 5.84
N TYR A 451 -9.23 -1.24 6.71
CA TYR A 451 -10.42 -1.43 7.55
C TYR A 451 -10.31 -0.79 8.94
N ASP A 452 -9.15 -0.25 9.33
CA ASP A 452 -8.89 0.33 10.66
C ASP A 452 -9.29 1.81 10.75
N GLY A 453 -10.54 2.08 10.33
CA GLY A 453 -11.12 3.41 10.25
C GLY A 453 -12.54 3.49 10.83
N THR A 454 -13.01 4.71 11.04
CA THR A 454 -14.41 5.01 11.35
C THR A 454 -14.84 6.25 10.59
N ILE A 455 -16.15 6.42 10.37
CA ILE A 455 -16.68 7.60 9.67
C ILE A 455 -16.31 8.90 10.40
N GLU A 456 -16.26 8.89 11.73
CA GLU A 456 -15.83 10.03 12.55
C GLU A 456 -14.33 10.33 12.39
N ARG A 457 -13.48 9.30 12.27
CA ARG A 457 -12.05 9.49 12.00
C ARG A 457 -11.84 10.11 10.62
N MET A 458 -12.59 9.66 9.62
CA MET A 458 -12.59 10.26 8.28
C MET A 458 -13.03 11.73 8.32
N ALA A 459 -14.13 12.04 9.00
CA ALA A 459 -14.61 13.41 9.17
C ALA A 459 -13.52 14.33 9.76
N ARG A 460 -12.75 13.85 10.75
CA ARG A 460 -11.63 14.61 11.34
C ARG A 460 -10.49 14.84 10.34
N GLY A 461 -10.13 13.85 9.52
CA GLY A 461 -9.07 13.97 8.52
C GLY A 461 -9.46 14.85 7.33
N LEU A 462 -10.73 14.80 6.91
CA LEU A 462 -11.30 15.55 5.79
C LEU A 462 -11.34 17.06 6.05
N ARG A 463 -11.78 17.48 7.25
CA ARG A 463 -12.03 18.90 7.58
C ARG A 463 -10.87 19.86 7.28
N PRO A 464 -9.63 19.60 7.73
CA PRO A 464 -8.52 20.53 7.49
C PRO A 464 -8.03 20.51 6.03
N LEU A 465 -8.43 19.52 5.23
CA LEU A 465 -8.00 19.36 3.85
C LEU A 465 -8.99 19.98 2.86
N SER A 466 -10.28 19.83 3.11
CA SER A 466 -11.33 20.24 2.19
C SER A 466 -11.41 21.76 2.02
N THR A 467 -11.65 22.20 0.79
CA THR A 467 -11.96 23.61 0.47
C THR A 467 -13.42 23.98 0.76
N ASP A 468 -14.30 22.99 0.96
CA ASP A 468 -15.67 23.17 1.46
C ASP A 468 -16.03 22.05 2.45
N PRO A 469 -15.53 22.15 3.70
CA PRO A 469 -15.70 21.09 4.68
C PRO A 469 -17.16 20.80 5.02
N THR A 470 -18.07 21.77 4.90
CA THR A 470 -19.48 21.58 5.23
C THR A 470 -20.13 20.64 4.20
N ALA A 471 -19.95 20.92 2.90
CA ALA A 471 -20.50 20.09 1.84
C ALA A 471 -19.85 18.69 1.78
N ASP A 472 -18.55 18.59 2.06
CA ASP A 472 -17.85 17.30 2.04
C ASP A 472 -18.18 16.44 3.28
N ILE A 473 -18.53 17.05 4.42
CA ILE A 473 -19.09 16.33 5.58
C ILE A 473 -20.48 15.79 5.29
N ASP A 474 -21.34 16.58 4.62
CA ASP A 474 -22.64 16.09 4.14
C ASP A 474 -22.44 14.93 3.15
N THR A 475 -21.49 15.05 2.22
CA THR A 475 -21.16 13.98 1.28
C THR A 475 -20.71 12.71 2.01
N LEU A 476 -19.81 12.82 3.00
CA LEU A 476 -19.37 11.69 3.82
C LEU A 476 -20.54 11.03 4.58
N PHE A 477 -21.46 11.84 5.13
CA PHE A 477 -22.67 11.34 5.77
C PHE A 477 -23.55 10.56 4.79
N ARG A 478 -23.83 11.16 3.63
CA ARG A 478 -24.59 10.55 2.54
C ARG A 478 -23.96 9.25 2.07
N ARG A 479 -22.62 9.19 1.95
CA ARG A 479 -21.86 7.97 1.62
C ARG A 479 -22.09 6.86 2.64
N ALA A 480 -22.08 7.16 3.94
CA ALA A 480 -22.34 6.17 4.97
C ALA A 480 -23.78 5.64 4.90
N VAL A 481 -24.77 6.52 4.70
CA VAL A 481 -26.19 6.13 4.52
C VAL A 481 -26.35 5.26 3.28
N PHE A 482 -25.75 5.67 2.16
CA PHE A 482 -25.80 4.94 0.90
C PHE A 482 -25.20 3.54 1.03
N ALA A 483 -23.98 3.42 1.56
CA ALA A 483 -23.33 2.13 1.77
C ALA A 483 -24.16 1.19 2.66
N TRP A 484 -24.84 1.73 3.68
CA TRP A 484 -25.79 0.95 4.45
C TRP A 484 -26.99 0.52 3.60
N LEU A 485 -27.62 1.41 2.83
CA LEU A 485 -28.81 1.05 2.06
C LEU A 485 -28.52 0.02 0.97
N ILE A 486 -27.35 0.09 0.31
CA ILE A 486 -26.96 -0.87 -0.72
C ILE A 486 -26.26 -2.13 -0.18
N ALA A 487 -26.07 -2.25 1.13
CA ALA A 487 -25.27 -3.30 1.75
C ALA A 487 -23.86 -3.43 1.19
N ASP A 488 -23.15 -2.31 1.16
CA ASP A 488 -21.74 -2.26 0.81
C ASP A 488 -20.88 -2.58 2.03
N GLY A 489 -20.44 -3.84 2.09
CA GLY A 489 -19.49 -4.31 3.08
C GLY A 489 -18.02 -4.14 2.72
N ASP A 490 -17.71 -3.55 1.55
CA ASP A 490 -16.33 -3.27 1.12
C ASP A 490 -16.01 -1.77 1.03
N MET A 491 -16.90 -0.88 1.52
CA MET A 491 -16.67 0.57 1.62
C MET A 491 -15.59 0.92 2.68
N HIS A 492 -14.34 0.54 2.43
CA HIS A 492 -13.18 0.78 3.30
C HIS A 492 -12.44 2.09 2.94
N LEU A 493 -11.40 2.46 3.71
CA LEU A 493 -10.72 3.76 3.57
C LEU A 493 -10.12 4.03 2.18
N LYS A 494 -9.80 2.99 1.40
CA LYS A 494 -9.30 3.15 0.02
C LYS A 494 -10.37 3.41 -1.05
N ASN A 495 -11.65 3.15 -0.74
CA ASN A 495 -12.79 3.35 -1.65
C ASN A 495 -13.46 4.72 -1.41
N LEU A 496 -12.77 5.58 -0.65
CA LEU A 496 -13.16 6.94 -0.32
C LEU A 496 -11.88 7.76 -0.50
N ALA A 497 -11.98 8.90 -1.19
CA ALA A 497 -10.83 9.73 -1.51
C ALA A 497 -11.23 11.20 -1.58
N MET A 498 -10.22 12.07 -1.51
CA MET A 498 -10.34 13.48 -1.84
C MET A 498 -9.73 13.72 -3.22
N LEU A 499 -10.44 14.44 -4.08
CA LEU A 499 -9.93 14.94 -5.35
C LEU A 499 -9.36 16.35 -5.15
N LYS A 500 -8.06 16.48 -5.35
CA LYS A 500 -7.32 17.74 -5.27
C LYS A 500 -7.10 18.27 -6.68
N THR A 501 -7.49 19.51 -6.94
CA THR A 501 -7.25 20.19 -8.20
C THR A 501 -6.40 21.42 -7.97
N ALA A 502 -5.46 21.66 -8.86
CA ALA A 502 -4.69 22.90 -8.91
C ALA A 502 -4.73 23.44 -10.34
N GLU A 503 -5.17 24.68 -10.50
CA GLU A 503 -5.04 25.40 -11.77
C GLU A 503 -3.56 25.52 -12.18
N ALA A 504 -3.31 25.82 -13.45
CA ALA A 504 -1.96 26.12 -13.92
C ALA A 504 -1.33 27.23 -13.07
N GLU A 505 -0.03 27.08 -12.77
CA GLU A 505 0.75 28.03 -11.97
C GLU A 505 0.28 28.28 -10.51
N ALA A 506 -0.81 27.65 -10.06
CA ALA A 506 -1.31 27.81 -8.70
C ALA A 506 -0.28 27.35 -7.66
N LYS A 507 -0.08 28.16 -6.61
CA LYS A 507 0.88 27.88 -5.52
C LYS A 507 0.37 26.81 -4.53
N ALA A 508 -0.93 26.57 -4.52
CA ALA A 508 -1.62 25.61 -3.67
C ALA A 508 -2.73 24.93 -4.48
N PHE A 509 -3.36 23.89 -3.91
CA PHE A 509 -4.58 23.33 -4.50
C PHE A 509 -5.69 24.39 -4.49
N THR A 510 -6.34 24.58 -5.65
CA THR A 510 -7.45 25.52 -5.82
C THR A 510 -8.76 24.92 -5.32
N THR A 511 -8.93 23.60 -5.46
CA THR A 511 -10.03 22.85 -4.85
C THR A 511 -9.51 21.56 -4.23
N VAL A 512 -10.12 21.16 -3.11
CA VAL A 512 -9.94 19.85 -2.49
C VAL A 512 -11.32 19.41 -2.05
N ARG A 513 -11.93 18.48 -2.78
CA ARG A 513 -13.32 18.04 -2.61
C ARG A 513 -13.41 16.53 -2.48
N PHE A 514 -14.52 16.01 -1.97
CA PHE A 514 -14.76 14.57 -1.99
C PHE A 514 -14.71 14.02 -3.43
N ALA A 515 -14.03 12.90 -3.66
CA ALA A 515 -13.95 12.30 -4.98
C ALA A 515 -15.32 11.71 -5.41
N PRO A 516 -15.58 11.58 -6.73
CA PRO A 516 -16.74 10.84 -7.24
C PRO A 516 -16.88 9.44 -6.61
N LEU A 517 -18.09 8.89 -6.64
CA LEU A 517 -18.38 7.55 -6.16
C LEU A 517 -17.83 6.49 -7.12
N TYR A 518 -16.89 5.68 -6.62
CA TYR A 518 -16.30 4.53 -7.30
C TYR A 518 -16.26 3.31 -6.35
N ASP A 519 -16.02 2.12 -6.91
CA ASP A 519 -15.84 0.84 -6.19
C ASP A 519 -16.94 0.55 -5.17
N ALA A 520 -18.20 0.87 -5.50
CA ALA A 520 -19.36 0.52 -4.67
C ALA A 520 -19.97 -0.80 -5.10
N VAL A 521 -20.26 -1.67 -4.14
CA VAL A 521 -20.70 -3.02 -4.40
C VAL A 521 -21.67 -3.49 -3.32
N THR A 522 -22.80 -4.08 -3.70
CA THR A 522 -23.63 -4.83 -2.76
C THR A 522 -22.95 -6.16 -2.46
N THR A 523 -22.24 -6.29 -1.32
CA THR A 523 -21.45 -7.49 -1.04
C THR A 523 -22.32 -8.68 -0.63
N ARG A 524 -23.46 -8.41 0.03
CA ARG A 524 -24.34 -9.45 0.62
C ARG A 524 -25.00 -10.40 -0.39
N VAL A 525 -24.95 -10.11 -1.69
CA VAL A 525 -25.52 -10.98 -2.73
C VAL A 525 -24.57 -12.08 -3.19
N PHE A 526 -23.29 -12.00 -2.81
CA PHE A 526 -22.28 -13.01 -3.15
C PHE A 526 -22.27 -14.20 -2.18
N PRO A 527 -21.84 -15.39 -2.64
CA PRO A 527 -21.75 -16.58 -1.81
C PRO A 527 -20.91 -16.37 -0.54
N GLY A 528 -21.40 -16.83 0.61
CA GLY A 528 -20.70 -16.70 1.89
C GLY A 528 -20.76 -15.31 2.55
N LEU A 529 -21.26 -14.28 1.84
CA LEU A 529 -21.31 -12.90 2.33
C LEU A 529 -22.71 -12.43 2.75
N GLY A 530 -23.70 -13.32 2.87
CA GLY A 530 -25.07 -12.94 3.26
C GLY A 530 -25.18 -12.23 4.63
N GLY A 531 -24.19 -12.39 5.51
CA GLY A 531 -24.08 -11.72 6.81
C GLY A 531 -23.07 -10.57 6.86
N ASP A 532 -22.57 -10.12 5.70
CA ASP A 532 -21.54 -9.11 5.62
C ASP A 532 -21.99 -7.76 6.21
N ARG A 533 -21.03 -7.03 6.77
CA ARG A 533 -21.23 -5.84 7.60
C ARG A 533 -20.59 -4.63 6.95
N MET A 534 -20.95 -3.42 7.37
CA MET A 534 -20.24 -2.23 6.87
C MET A 534 -18.76 -2.30 7.23
N ALA A 535 -17.89 -2.06 6.24
CA ALA A 535 -16.44 -2.05 6.44
C ALA A 535 -15.99 -1.01 7.47
N LEU A 536 -16.59 0.18 7.45
CA LEU A 536 -16.26 1.28 8.36
C LEU A 536 -17.35 1.48 9.40
N LYS A 537 -16.92 1.53 10.66
CA LYS A 537 -17.82 1.70 11.80
C LYS A 537 -18.33 3.15 11.89
N LEU A 538 -19.54 3.27 12.44
CA LEU A 538 -20.08 4.52 12.97
C LEU A 538 -20.64 4.28 14.37
N ASN A 539 -20.35 5.17 15.32
CA ASN A 539 -20.67 5.00 16.75
C ASN A 539 -20.23 3.64 17.32
N GLY A 540 -19.12 3.10 16.81
CA GLY A 540 -18.62 1.77 17.20
C GLY A 540 -19.40 0.56 16.66
N LYS A 541 -20.39 0.78 15.79
CA LYS A 541 -21.23 -0.26 15.17
C LYS A 541 -20.93 -0.39 13.67
N ASP A 542 -21.07 -1.60 13.15
CA ASP A 542 -20.94 -1.97 11.73
C ASP A 542 -22.12 -2.82 11.22
N ASP A 543 -23.01 -3.25 12.11
CA ASP A 543 -24.21 -4.01 11.81
C ASP A 543 -25.43 -3.47 12.55
N ARG A 544 -26.62 -3.93 12.14
CA ARG A 544 -27.92 -3.61 12.75
C ARG A 544 -28.12 -2.09 12.96
N LEU A 545 -27.64 -1.29 12.02
CA LEU A 545 -27.70 0.15 12.08
C LEU A 545 -29.14 0.64 11.88
N THR A 546 -29.54 1.56 12.75
CA THR A 546 -30.85 2.21 12.72
C THR A 546 -30.72 3.66 12.28
N ARG A 547 -31.83 4.28 11.88
CA ARG A 547 -31.89 5.73 11.58
C ARG A 547 -31.27 6.58 12.70
N GLN A 548 -31.51 6.21 13.96
CA GLN A 548 -30.98 6.94 15.12
C GLN A 548 -29.45 6.87 15.24
N ASP A 549 -28.83 5.78 14.78
CA ASP A 549 -27.36 5.67 14.74
C ASP A 549 -26.78 6.70 13.75
N PHE A 550 -27.40 6.89 12.58
CA PHE A 550 -26.98 7.92 11.63
C PHE A 550 -27.21 9.34 12.16
N LEU A 551 -28.33 9.61 12.84
CA LEU A 551 -28.53 10.92 13.46
C LEU A 551 -27.52 11.20 14.58
N THR A 552 -27.09 10.17 15.29
CA THR A 552 -26.02 10.28 16.30
C THR A 552 -24.68 10.55 15.63
N LEU A 553 -24.38 9.85 14.53
CA LEU A 553 -23.19 10.12 13.72
C LEU A 553 -23.19 11.57 13.22
N ALA A 554 -24.31 12.05 12.66
CA ALA A 554 -24.47 13.41 12.14
C ALA A 554 -24.06 14.46 13.17
N ARG A 555 -24.54 14.35 14.41
CA ARG A 555 -24.14 15.25 15.51
C ARG A 555 -22.64 15.18 15.78
N THR A 556 -22.08 13.97 15.83
CA THR A 556 -20.64 13.76 16.09
C THR A 556 -19.76 14.37 14.99
N ILE A 557 -20.20 14.29 13.73
CA ILE A 557 -19.52 14.88 12.59
C ILE A 557 -20.05 16.28 12.26
N GLY A 558 -20.74 16.96 13.18
CA GLY A 558 -21.11 18.37 13.03
C GLY A 558 -22.09 18.68 11.89
N LEU A 559 -22.89 17.71 11.44
CA LEU A 559 -24.04 17.90 10.56
C LEU A 559 -25.29 18.12 11.41
N THR A 560 -26.18 19.04 11.02
CA THR A 560 -27.42 19.27 11.78
C THR A 560 -28.34 18.06 11.68
N VAL A 561 -29.16 17.81 12.70
CA VAL A 561 -30.11 16.71 12.67
C VAL A 561 -31.11 16.89 11.53
N GLY A 562 -31.59 18.11 11.28
CA GLY A 562 -32.52 18.39 10.19
C GLY A 562 -31.96 18.06 8.81
N ASP A 563 -30.71 18.47 8.54
CA ASP A 563 -30.04 18.17 7.27
C ASP A 563 -29.81 16.66 7.12
N ALA A 564 -29.38 15.99 8.19
CA ALA A 564 -29.19 14.54 8.20
C ALA A 564 -30.50 13.77 7.94
N GLU A 565 -31.61 14.20 8.54
CA GLU A 565 -32.92 13.62 8.30
C GLU A 565 -33.38 13.81 6.86
N ALA A 566 -33.22 15.02 6.32
CA ALA A 566 -33.56 15.32 4.93
C ALA A 566 -32.72 14.47 3.97
N ALA A 567 -31.41 14.36 4.19
CA ALA A 567 -30.50 13.55 3.38
C ALA A 567 -30.87 12.06 3.42
N ILE A 568 -31.23 11.50 4.59
CA ILE A 568 -31.67 10.11 4.70
C ILE A 568 -32.94 9.87 3.88
N VAL A 569 -33.96 10.74 4.03
CA VAL A 569 -35.24 10.60 3.32
C VAL A 569 -35.03 10.73 1.81
N GLU A 570 -34.25 11.71 1.38
CA GLU A 570 -33.92 11.94 -0.02
C GLU A 570 -33.24 10.72 -0.65
N ILE A 571 -32.18 10.20 -0.02
CA ILE A 571 -31.43 9.05 -0.55
C ILE A 571 -32.31 7.80 -0.57
N ALA A 572 -32.99 7.48 0.53
CA ALA A 572 -33.84 6.29 0.60
C ALA A 572 -34.98 6.32 -0.43
N GLY A 573 -35.61 7.49 -0.62
CA GLY A 573 -36.65 7.69 -1.62
C GLY A 573 -36.14 7.49 -3.05
N ARG A 574 -35.06 8.21 -3.43
CA ARG A 574 -34.48 8.09 -4.78
C ARG A 574 -33.96 6.69 -5.08
N LEU A 575 -33.39 6.01 -4.09
CA LEU A 575 -32.95 4.62 -4.25
C LEU A 575 -34.12 3.66 -4.43
N ALA A 576 -35.20 3.80 -3.67
CA ALA A 576 -36.38 2.96 -3.83
C ALA A 576 -37.01 3.13 -5.23
N GLU A 577 -37.16 4.38 -5.69
CA GLU A 577 -37.67 4.68 -7.03
C GLU A 577 -36.77 4.13 -8.14
N ARG A 578 -35.44 4.33 -8.01
CA ARG A 578 -34.48 3.83 -8.99
C ARG A 578 -34.44 2.31 -8.99
N ALA A 579 -34.44 1.66 -7.83
CA ALA A 579 -34.40 0.21 -7.72
C ALA A 579 -35.59 -0.45 -8.42
N ALA A 580 -36.78 0.17 -8.38
CA ALA A 580 -37.97 -0.34 -9.06
C ALA A 580 -37.91 -0.26 -10.60
N THR A 581 -37.03 0.57 -11.16
CA THR A 581 -36.98 0.87 -12.61
C THR A 581 -35.63 0.54 -13.26
N LEU A 582 -34.59 0.32 -12.47
CA LEU A 582 -33.26 -0.04 -12.95
C LEU A 582 -33.30 -1.43 -13.59
N SER A 583 -32.73 -1.55 -14.79
CA SER A 583 -32.65 -2.79 -15.54
C SER A 583 -31.26 -2.96 -16.11
N LEU A 584 -30.81 -4.20 -16.26
CA LEU A 584 -29.56 -4.52 -16.96
C LEU A 584 -29.67 -4.18 -18.46
N PRO A 585 -28.55 -3.83 -19.12
CA PRO A 585 -28.48 -3.79 -20.57
C PRO A 585 -28.87 -5.14 -21.17
N ALA A 586 -29.52 -5.15 -22.34
CA ALA A 586 -30.13 -6.35 -22.92
C ALA A 586 -29.19 -7.56 -22.96
N PHE A 587 -27.96 -7.39 -23.45
CA PHE A 587 -26.97 -8.47 -23.54
C PHE A 587 -26.55 -9.02 -22.16
N ALA A 588 -26.43 -8.14 -21.16
CA ALA A 588 -26.06 -8.52 -19.79
C ALA A 588 -27.22 -9.19 -19.05
N ALA A 589 -28.45 -9.00 -19.52
CA ALA A 589 -29.65 -9.63 -18.97
C ALA A 589 -29.91 -11.05 -19.53
N GLU A 590 -29.18 -11.50 -20.56
CA GLU A 590 -29.38 -12.82 -21.16
C GLU A 590 -29.07 -13.97 -20.18
N PRO A 591 -27.95 -13.95 -19.42
CA PRO A 591 -27.63 -15.01 -18.47
C PRO A 591 -28.58 -15.00 -17.25
N GLU A 592 -29.08 -16.18 -16.87
CA GLU A 592 -29.96 -16.33 -15.69
C GLU A 592 -29.27 -15.91 -14.39
N ALA A 593 -27.95 -16.16 -14.27
CA ALA A 593 -27.17 -15.75 -13.11
C ALA A 593 -27.14 -14.22 -12.94
N ALA A 594 -27.07 -13.47 -14.05
CA ALA A 594 -27.07 -12.01 -14.04
C ALA A 594 -28.43 -11.45 -13.61
N ARG A 595 -29.54 -12.00 -14.14
CA ARG A 595 -30.91 -11.64 -13.70
C ARG A 595 -31.12 -11.95 -12.23
N THR A 596 -30.71 -13.13 -11.78
CA THR A 596 -30.78 -13.51 -10.37
C THR A 596 -30.00 -12.53 -9.48
N MET A 597 -28.82 -12.12 -9.92
CA MET A 597 -27.99 -11.18 -9.17
C MET A 597 -28.63 -9.79 -9.10
N HIS A 598 -29.13 -9.31 -10.23
CA HIS A 598 -29.92 -8.09 -10.32
C HIS A 598 -31.09 -8.10 -9.33
N ASP A 599 -31.94 -9.13 -9.36
CA ASP A 599 -33.13 -9.21 -8.52
C ASP A 599 -32.77 -9.23 -7.03
N LYS A 600 -31.69 -9.91 -6.66
CA LYS A 600 -31.16 -9.91 -5.28
C LYS A 600 -30.71 -8.52 -4.84
N VAL A 601 -29.99 -7.78 -5.69
CA VAL A 601 -29.56 -6.41 -5.39
C VAL A 601 -30.78 -5.51 -5.21
N ILE A 602 -31.68 -5.49 -6.18
CA ILE A 602 -32.89 -4.65 -6.16
C ILE A 602 -33.76 -4.94 -4.93
N ALA A 603 -34.03 -6.22 -4.64
CA ALA A 603 -34.82 -6.62 -3.48
C ALA A 603 -34.16 -6.17 -2.17
N LEU A 604 -32.84 -6.39 -2.03
CA LEU A 604 -32.12 -6.00 -0.83
C LEU A 604 -32.13 -4.49 -0.60
N VAL A 605 -31.91 -3.69 -1.66
CA VAL A 605 -31.95 -2.23 -1.57
C VAL A 605 -33.36 -1.75 -1.23
N GLY A 606 -34.37 -2.31 -1.89
CA GLY A 606 -35.78 -2.01 -1.61
C GLY A 606 -36.16 -2.29 -0.16
N ASP A 607 -35.81 -3.46 0.37
CA ASP A 607 -36.08 -3.86 1.76
C ASP A 607 -35.40 -2.91 2.76
N ARG A 608 -34.12 -2.58 2.53
CA ARG A 608 -33.40 -1.65 3.41
C ARG A 608 -33.97 -0.24 3.36
N CYS A 609 -34.35 0.25 2.18
CA CYS A 609 -35.00 1.56 2.03
C CYS A 609 -36.36 1.59 2.75
N ALA A 610 -37.18 0.54 2.63
CA ALA A 610 -38.48 0.44 3.30
C ALA A 610 -38.33 0.45 4.83
N VAL A 611 -37.37 -0.31 5.39
CA VAL A 611 -37.08 -0.30 6.83
C VAL A 611 -36.58 1.07 7.31
N PHE A 612 -35.77 1.75 6.50
CA PHE A 612 -35.26 3.08 6.85
C PHE A 612 -36.31 4.18 6.76
N ALA A 613 -37.27 4.07 5.83
CA ALA A 613 -38.38 5.00 5.67
C ALA A 613 -39.50 4.78 6.71
N GLY A 614 -39.88 3.53 7.01
CA GLY A 614 -40.99 3.19 7.92
C GLY A 614 -40.80 3.62 9.37
N ASN A 615 -39.56 3.92 9.80
CA ASN A 615 -39.29 4.49 11.12
C ASN A 615 -39.63 6.00 11.23
N ALA A 616 -39.96 6.68 10.12
CA ALA A 616 -40.40 8.08 10.11
C ALA A 616 -41.88 8.24 10.52
N GLU A 617 -42.74 7.26 10.24
CA GLU A 617 -44.17 7.35 10.57
C GLU A 617 -44.46 7.04 12.05
N ALA A 618 -43.63 6.21 12.69
CA ALA A 618 -43.81 5.83 14.10
C ALA A 618 -43.44 6.96 15.09
N THR A 619 -42.69 7.98 14.66
CA THR A 619 -42.23 9.09 15.52
C THR A 619 -43.10 10.34 15.42
N ASN A 620 -44.08 10.37 14.51
CA ASN A 620 -44.97 11.51 14.30
C ASN A 620 -46.41 11.29 14.79
N SER A 621 -46.67 10.29 15.65
CA SER A 621 -47.95 10.19 16.35
C SER A 621 -48.03 11.29 17.42
N PRO A 622 -48.93 12.29 17.31
CA PRO A 622 -49.14 13.25 18.38
C PRO A 622 -49.76 12.49 19.55
N GLY A 623 -49.16 12.66 20.74
CA GLY A 623 -49.64 12.07 21.97
C GLY A 623 -51.15 12.29 22.12
N LYS A 624 -51.92 11.21 22.00
CA LYS A 624 -53.30 11.19 22.50
C LYS A 624 -53.20 11.08 24.01
N ASN A 625 -53.45 12.21 24.67
CA ASN A 625 -53.89 12.28 26.05
C ASN A 625 -54.95 11.21 26.31
N LYS A 626 -54.66 10.29 27.25
CA LYS A 626 -55.52 9.96 28.39
C LYS A 626 -54.76 9.11 29.40
#